data_AF-A0A7S1ADB6-F1
#
_entry.id   AF-A0A7S1ADB6-F1
#
_cell.length_a   1.000
_cell.length_b   1.000
_cell.length_c   1.000
_cell.angle_alpha   90.00
_cell.angle_beta   90.00
_cell.angle_gamma   90.00
#
_symmetry.space_group_name_H-M   'P 1'
#
loop_
_entity.id
_entity.type
_entity.pdbx_description
1 polymer ?
#
loop_
_entity_poly.entity_id
_entity_poly.type
_entity_poly.pdbx_seq_one_letter_code
_entity_poly.pdbx_strand_id
1 'polypeptide(L)'
;MNVFHHKIWGSADPPHLMSPDNSEQSGAGLTDDLQQHLANNVTYLPDDSSSEQRPPSNYVSGSCTTQSSGTLPESQFQGEAAHDAGTCVPCHFHLTNKGCAKGSSCAFCHLTHARGPTRPCKKKRERCKKTLDMLEAACDPEEFKETAKELSMQSTYLSTVARGKLRQQKIQEEQHESAPPKNLITL
;
A
#
# COMPACT_ATOMS: atom_id res chain seq x y z
N MET A 1 1.68 -17.33 -44.77
CA MET A 1 2.60 -17.29 -43.63
C MET A 1 2.82 -15.82 -43.28
N ASN A 2 2.08 -15.30 -42.29
CA ASN A 2 2.13 -13.87 -41.93
C ASN A 2 3.23 -13.63 -40.89
N VAL A 3 4.21 -12.80 -41.24
CA VAL A 3 5.30 -12.37 -40.36
C VAL A 3 4.90 -11.03 -39.74
N PHE A 4 4.69 -11.00 -38.43
CA PHE A 4 4.44 -9.76 -37.69
C PHE A 4 5.78 -9.04 -37.44
N HIS A 5 5.94 -7.85 -38.02
CA HIS A 5 7.03 -6.94 -37.68
C HIS A 5 6.74 -6.25 -36.34
N HIS A 6 7.56 -6.55 -35.34
CA HIS A 6 7.60 -5.79 -34.10
C HIS A 6 8.31 -4.46 -34.35
N LYS A 7 7.57 -3.34 -34.30
CA LYS A 7 8.15 -1.99 -34.24
C LYS A 7 8.66 -1.73 -32.83
N ILE A 8 9.97 -1.72 -32.67
CA ILE A 8 10.66 -1.29 -31.45
C ILE A 8 10.71 0.24 -31.47
N TRP A 9 10.12 0.89 -30.46
CA TRP A 9 10.19 2.34 -30.28
C TRP A 9 11.28 2.63 -29.24
N GLY A 10 12.30 3.39 -29.62
CA GLY A 10 13.28 3.93 -28.67
C GLY A 10 14.72 3.90 -29.18
N SER A 11 15.05 4.74 -30.16
CA SER A 11 16.42 5.22 -30.29
C SER A 11 16.53 6.46 -29.40
N ALA A 12 17.14 6.29 -28.22
CA ALA A 12 17.62 7.41 -27.42
C ALA A 12 19.08 7.67 -27.81
N ASP A 13 19.40 8.93 -28.06
CA ASP A 13 20.77 9.38 -28.35
C ASP A 13 21.72 9.02 -27.19
N PRO A 14 22.99 8.66 -27.48
CA PRO A 14 23.97 8.38 -26.44
C PRO A 14 24.32 9.67 -25.67
N PRO A 15 24.33 9.66 -24.32
CA PRO A 15 24.73 10.83 -23.56
C PRO A 15 26.22 11.10 -23.76
N HIS A 16 26.49 12.34 -24.16
CA HIS A 16 27.80 12.95 -24.29
C HIS A 16 28.59 12.84 -22.98
N LEU A 17 29.78 12.24 -23.07
CA LEU A 17 30.77 12.19 -22.00
C LEU A 17 31.12 13.61 -21.54
N MET A 18 30.86 13.92 -20.27
CA MET A 18 31.47 15.03 -19.55
C MET A 18 32.27 14.41 -18.40
N SER A 19 33.57 14.67 -18.40
CA SER A 19 34.52 14.22 -17.37
C SER A 19 34.36 15.02 -16.08
N PRO A 20 34.84 14.50 -14.93
CA PRO A 20 34.58 15.07 -13.61
C PRO A 20 35.56 16.20 -13.29
N ASP A 21 35.02 17.33 -12.83
CA ASP A 21 35.80 18.30 -12.05
C ASP A 21 35.70 17.91 -10.58
N ASN A 22 36.87 17.60 -10.03
CA ASN A 22 37.12 17.26 -8.65
C ASN A 22 37.26 18.56 -7.86
N SER A 23 36.23 18.91 -7.08
CA SER A 23 36.35 19.93 -6.04
C SER A 23 35.76 19.39 -4.74
N GLU A 24 36.67 18.97 -3.88
CA GLU A 24 36.46 18.59 -2.50
C GLU A 24 35.77 19.74 -1.74
N GLN A 25 34.61 19.47 -1.14
CA GLN A 25 34.12 20.25 0.00
C GLN A 25 33.28 19.38 0.93
N SER A 26 33.97 18.98 1.98
CA SER A 26 33.48 18.48 3.27
C SER A 26 32.28 19.23 3.83
N GLY A 27 31.26 18.48 4.25
CA GLY A 27 30.15 18.96 5.08
C GLY A 27 28.94 18.06 4.94
N ALA A 28 28.80 17.05 5.80
CA ALA A 28 27.62 16.20 5.89
C ALA A 28 26.42 17.03 6.38
N GLY A 29 25.74 17.69 5.45
CA GLY A 29 24.42 18.27 5.62
C GLY A 29 23.43 17.47 4.77
N LEU A 30 22.35 17.01 5.40
CA LEU A 30 21.18 16.45 4.72
C LEU A 30 20.82 17.38 3.56
N THR A 31 20.81 16.86 2.33
CA THR A 31 20.63 17.67 1.12
C THR A 31 19.33 18.49 1.22
N ASP A 32 19.40 19.78 0.91
CA ASP A 32 18.28 20.73 0.91
C ASP A 32 17.05 20.20 0.15
N ASP A 33 17.27 19.39 -0.90
CA ASP A 33 16.23 18.66 -1.64
C ASP A 33 15.42 17.67 -0.79
N LEU A 34 16.05 16.93 0.12
CA LEU A 34 15.36 16.00 1.01
C LEU A 34 14.54 16.77 2.06
N GLN A 35 15.11 17.85 2.61
CA GLN A 35 14.43 18.77 3.52
C GLN A 35 13.19 19.39 2.85
N GLN A 36 13.30 19.86 1.61
CA GLN A 36 12.21 20.44 0.85
C GLN A 36 11.14 19.41 0.45
N HIS A 37 11.54 18.17 0.13
CA HIS A 37 10.59 17.08 -0.15
C HIS A 37 9.80 16.65 1.10
N LEU A 38 10.43 16.63 2.27
CA LEU A 38 9.78 16.41 3.56
C LEU A 38 8.90 17.61 3.95
N ALA A 39 9.36 18.84 3.75
CA ALA A 39 8.56 20.05 4.01
C ALA A 39 7.34 20.16 3.09
N ASN A 40 7.44 19.73 1.84
CA ASN A 40 6.30 19.67 0.92
C ASN A 40 5.26 18.61 1.32
N ASN A 41 5.56 17.68 2.24
CA ASN A 41 4.55 16.80 2.86
C ASN A 41 3.70 17.54 3.91
N VAL A 42 4.11 18.74 4.34
CA VAL A 42 3.41 19.59 5.33
C VAL A 42 2.38 20.50 4.66
N THR A 43 2.20 20.47 3.33
CA THR A 43 1.06 21.15 2.70
C THR A 43 -0.23 20.40 3.03
N TYR A 44 -0.75 20.74 4.21
CA TYR A 44 -2.07 20.50 4.72
C TYR A 44 -3.06 20.97 3.65
N LEU A 45 -3.58 20.03 2.85
CA LEU A 45 -4.84 20.25 2.18
C LEU A 45 -5.89 20.00 3.26
N PRO A 46 -6.58 21.04 3.78
CA PRO A 46 -7.68 20.81 4.71
C PRO A 46 -8.70 19.89 4.05
N ASP A 47 -9.10 18.86 4.79
CA ASP A 47 -10.22 17.98 4.48
C ASP A 47 -11.46 18.89 4.33
N ASP A 48 -11.91 19.12 3.10
CA ASP A 48 -13.19 19.76 2.82
C ASP A 48 -14.30 18.77 3.19
N SER A 49 -14.58 18.73 4.49
CA SER A 49 -15.69 18.00 5.07
C SER A 49 -16.95 18.87 4.97
N SER A 50 -17.41 19.13 3.74
CA SER A 50 -18.74 19.67 3.50
C SER A 50 -19.76 18.53 3.48
N SER A 51 -20.22 18.24 4.68
CA SER A 51 -21.41 17.45 5.00
C SER A 51 -22.65 18.14 4.44
N GLU A 52 -23.34 17.52 3.48
CA GLU A 52 -24.72 17.89 3.13
C GLU A 52 -25.55 16.60 2.98
N GLN A 53 -26.72 16.66 3.61
CA GLN A 53 -27.58 15.56 4.03
C GLN A 53 -28.51 15.08 2.91
N ARG A 54 -28.85 13.77 2.89
CA ARG A 54 -30.17 13.25 2.46
C ARG A 54 -30.29 11.71 2.53
N PRO A 55 -31.53 11.14 2.55
CA PRO A 55 -32.55 11.07 3.61
C PRO A 55 -32.73 9.60 4.11
N PRO A 56 -33.62 9.30 5.10
CA PRO A 56 -33.79 7.94 5.58
C PRO A 56 -34.64 7.13 4.58
N SER A 57 -34.10 6.04 4.05
CA SER A 57 -34.89 5.08 3.29
C SER A 57 -35.18 3.88 4.19
N ASN A 58 -36.45 3.81 4.61
CA ASN A 58 -37.08 2.63 5.17
C ASN A 58 -36.73 1.41 4.31
N TYR A 59 -35.93 0.49 4.86
CA TYR A 59 -35.90 -0.87 4.37
C TYR A 59 -36.51 -1.78 5.42
N VAL A 60 -37.65 -2.34 5.02
CA VAL A 60 -38.48 -3.31 5.72
C VAL A 60 -37.62 -4.50 6.15
N SER A 61 -37.69 -4.83 7.45
CA SER A 61 -37.19 -6.06 8.02
C SER A 61 -37.97 -7.25 7.43
N GLY A 62 -37.33 -8.01 6.55
CA GLY A 62 -37.84 -9.25 5.99
C GLY A 62 -37.08 -10.43 6.59
N SER A 63 -37.64 -11.01 7.66
CA SER A 63 -37.22 -12.29 8.21
C SER A 63 -37.39 -13.40 7.16
N CYS A 64 -36.35 -14.18 6.90
CA CYS A 64 -36.52 -15.52 6.34
C CYS A 64 -35.64 -16.53 7.07
N THR A 65 -36.30 -17.32 7.91
CA THR A 65 -35.84 -18.57 8.49
C THR A 65 -35.52 -19.57 7.37
N THR A 66 -34.25 -19.97 7.23
CA THR A 66 -33.91 -21.27 6.62
C THR A 66 -32.72 -21.89 7.36
N GLN A 67 -33.01 -22.95 8.10
CA GLN A 67 -32.03 -23.85 8.69
C GLN A 67 -31.43 -24.71 7.56
N SER A 68 -30.12 -24.73 7.39
CA SER A 68 -29.44 -25.80 6.67
C SER A 68 -28.07 -26.08 7.28
N SER A 69 -27.99 -27.21 7.96
CA SER A 69 -26.77 -27.83 8.45
C SER A 69 -25.86 -28.23 7.28
N GLY A 70 -24.58 -27.87 7.37
CA GLY A 70 -23.55 -28.27 6.41
C GLY A 70 -22.17 -27.83 6.87
N THR A 71 -21.50 -28.69 7.64
CA THR A 71 -20.15 -28.51 8.19
C THR A 71 -19.10 -28.46 7.08
N LEU A 72 -18.59 -27.26 6.79
CA LEU A 72 -17.34 -26.99 6.07
C LEU A 72 -16.72 -25.73 6.69
N PRO A 73 -15.37 -25.60 6.69
CA PRO A 73 -14.64 -24.79 7.68
C PRO A 73 -15.16 -23.36 7.69
N GLU A 74 -15.74 -23.04 8.85
CA GLU A 74 -16.38 -21.79 9.22
C GLU A 74 -15.57 -20.62 8.67
N SER A 75 -16.12 -19.96 7.67
CA SER A 75 -15.67 -18.68 7.19
C SER A 75 -15.81 -17.68 8.34
N GLN A 76 -14.72 -17.49 9.09
CA GLN A 76 -14.62 -16.62 10.28
C GLN A 76 -15.03 -15.15 10.05
N PHE A 77 -15.46 -14.81 8.83
CA PHE A 77 -15.79 -13.47 8.35
C PHE A 77 -17.16 -13.37 7.69
N GLN A 78 -17.96 -14.45 7.68
CA GLN A 78 -19.29 -14.47 7.11
C GLN A 78 -20.36 -14.53 8.20
N GLY A 79 -21.44 -13.80 7.97
CA GLY A 79 -22.64 -13.85 8.79
C GLY A 79 -22.81 -12.64 9.71
N GLU A 80 -24.04 -12.52 10.18
CA GLU A 80 -24.51 -11.45 11.08
C GLU A 80 -23.69 -11.44 12.38
N ALA A 81 -23.37 -12.61 12.94
CA ALA A 81 -22.57 -12.71 14.16
C ALA A 81 -21.15 -12.09 14.03
N ALA A 82 -20.46 -12.31 12.90
CA ALA A 82 -19.15 -11.70 12.65
C ALA A 82 -19.28 -10.19 12.39
N HIS A 83 -20.39 -9.76 11.79
CA HIS A 83 -20.69 -8.35 11.57
C HIS A 83 -20.95 -7.61 12.88
N ASP A 84 -21.79 -8.18 13.75
CA ASP A 84 -22.12 -7.62 15.06
C ASP A 84 -20.88 -7.60 15.97
N ALA A 85 -20.01 -8.59 15.85
CA ALA A 85 -18.71 -8.61 16.53
C ALA A 85 -17.69 -7.62 15.93
N GLY A 86 -17.99 -6.97 14.79
CA GLY A 86 -17.08 -6.04 14.11
C GLY A 86 -15.86 -6.70 13.47
N THR A 87 -15.86 -8.03 13.34
CA THR A 87 -14.72 -8.81 12.82
C THR A 87 -14.89 -9.18 11.35
N CYS A 88 -16.08 -9.02 10.78
CA CYS A 88 -16.35 -9.36 9.39
C CYS A 88 -15.53 -8.52 8.38
N VAL A 89 -15.42 -9.04 7.15
CA VAL A 89 -14.78 -8.32 6.04
C VAL A 89 -15.85 -7.86 5.06
N PRO A 90 -16.01 -6.54 4.82
CA PRO A 90 -17.02 -6.01 3.92
C PRO A 90 -16.76 -6.42 2.47
N CYS A 91 -17.82 -6.74 1.74
CA CYS A 91 -17.76 -7.03 0.32
C CYS A 91 -17.54 -5.74 -0.46
N HIS A 92 -16.41 -5.68 -1.15
CA HIS A 92 -16.07 -4.53 -2.00
C HIS A 92 -17.09 -4.27 -3.12
N PHE A 93 -17.80 -5.30 -3.59
CA PHE A 93 -18.68 -5.20 -4.76
C PHE A 93 -20.15 -4.94 -4.42
N HIS A 94 -20.58 -5.21 -3.18
CA HIS A 94 -21.99 -5.15 -2.79
C HIS A 94 -22.60 -3.75 -3.02
N LEU A 95 -21.89 -2.70 -2.60
CA LEU A 95 -22.32 -1.30 -2.73
C LEU A 95 -21.93 -0.65 -4.07
N THR A 96 -21.38 -1.41 -5.02
CA THR A 96 -21.06 -0.87 -6.36
C THR A 96 -22.29 -0.87 -7.25
N ASN A 97 -22.34 -0.01 -8.27
CA ASN A 97 -23.46 0.04 -9.23
C ASN A 97 -23.73 -1.31 -9.93
N LYS A 98 -22.70 -2.16 -10.05
CA LYS A 98 -22.82 -3.50 -10.65
C LYS A 98 -23.31 -4.56 -9.65
N GLY A 99 -23.24 -4.28 -8.35
CA GLY A 99 -23.48 -5.24 -7.28
C GLY A 99 -22.45 -6.36 -7.21
N CYS A 100 -22.57 -7.21 -6.18
CA CYS A 100 -21.73 -8.40 -6.05
C CYS A 100 -22.31 -9.55 -6.88
N ALA A 101 -21.55 -10.04 -7.86
CA ALA A 101 -21.95 -11.16 -8.72
C ALA A 101 -22.18 -12.49 -7.97
N LYS A 102 -21.61 -12.64 -6.76
CA LYS A 102 -21.73 -13.86 -5.95
C LYS A 102 -23.04 -13.94 -5.16
N GLY A 103 -23.79 -12.84 -5.03
CA GLY A 103 -25.06 -12.82 -4.27
C GLY A 103 -24.91 -13.41 -2.87
N SER A 104 -25.80 -14.34 -2.50
CA SER A 104 -25.79 -15.06 -1.21
C SER A 104 -24.61 -16.01 -1.01
N SER A 105 -23.94 -16.43 -2.09
CA SER A 105 -22.71 -17.24 -2.02
C SER A 105 -21.44 -16.41 -1.81
N CYS A 106 -21.57 -15.09 -1.65
CA CYS A 106 -20.43 -14.22 -1.44
C CYS A 106 -19.76 -14.51 -0.09
N ALA A 107 -18.45 -14.68 -0.14
CA ALA A 107 -17.68 -14.97 1.05
C ALA A 107 -17.42 -13.76 1.97
N PHE A 108 -17.96 -12.59 1.61
CA PHE A 108 -17.74 -11.32 2.28
C PHE A 108 -19.06 -10.73 2.75
N CYS A 109 -19.00 -9.90 3.79
CA CYS A 109 -20.17 -9.31 4.40
C CYS A 109 -20.89 -8.35 3.44
N HIS A 110 -22.20 -8.54 3.28
CA HIS A 110 -23.08 -7.67 2.49
C HIS A 110 -23.87 -6.67 3.36
N LEU A 111 -23.69 -6.69 4.68
CA LEU A 111 -24.36 -5.73 5.57
C LEU A 111 -23.79 -4.33 5.38
N THR A 112 -24.50 -3.33 5.91
CA THR A 112 -24.10 -1.93 5.80
C THR A 112 -22.83 -1.64 6.58
N HIS A 113 -21.82 -1.11 5.90
CA HIS A 113 -20.55 -0.69 6.49
C HIS A 113 -20.28 0.78 6.20
N ALA A 114 -19.60 1.46 7.13
CA ALA A 114 -18.96 2.72 6.82
C ALA A 114 -17.96 2.50 5.68
N ARG A 115 -17.95 3.43 4.71
CA ARG A 115 -16.97 3.35 3.62
C ARG A 115 -15.58 3.46 4.23
N GLY A 116 -14.76 2.44 4.01
CA GLY A 116 -13.35 2.48 4.36
C GLY A 116 -12.62 3.60 3.62
N PRO A 117 -11.40 3.96 4.07
CA PRO A 117 -10.60 4.98 3.41
C PRO A 117 -10.43 4.63 1.93
N THR A 118 -10.74 5.61 1.07
CA THR A 118 -10.60 5.42 -0.37
C THR A 118 -9.14 5.22 -0.73
N ARG A 119 -8.90 4.33 -1.69
CA ARG A 119 -7.55 4.10 -2.17
C ARG A 119 -6.99 5.40 -2.76
N PRO A 120 -5.82 5.89 -2.33
CA PRO A 120 -5.26 7.12 -2.84
C PRO A 120 -5.04 7.11 -4.36
N CYS A 121 -5.14 8.30 -4.97
CA CYS A 121 -4.89 8.48 -6.40
C CYS A 121 -3.46 8.06 -6.79
N LYS A 122 -3.23 7.79 -8.08
CA LYS A 122 -1.93 7.30 -8.58
C LYS A 122 -0.76 8.19 -8.15
N LYS A 123 -0.89 9.51 -8.34
CA LYS A 123 0.14 10.51 -7.98
C LYS A 123 0.52 10.46 -6.49
N LYS A 124 -0.47 10.38 -5.59
CA LYS A 124 -0.21 10.26 -4.14
C LYS A 124 0.52 8.96 -3.80
N ARG A 125 0.13 7.84 -4.44
CA ARG A 125 0.79 6.55 -4.25
C ARG A 125 2.25 6.56 -4.71
N GLU A 126 2.53 7.14 -5.88
CA GLU A 126 3.88 7.27 -6.42
C GLU A 126 4.76 8.16 -5.55
N ARG A 127 4.21 9.29 -5.08
CA ARG A 127 4.91 10.18 -4.16
C ARG A 127 5.33 9.47 -2.87
N CYS A 128 4.40 8.80 -2.19
CA CYS A 128 4.71 8.09 -0.94
C CYS A 128 5.77 7.01 -1.14
N LYS A 129 5.75 6.30 -2.28
CA LYS A 129 6.80 5.32 -2.62
C LYS A 129 8.14 6.00 -2.82
N LYS A 130 8.20 7.02 -3.69
CA LYS A 130 9.43 7.75 -3.99
C LYS A 130 10.07 8.33 -2.73
N THR A 131 9.28 8.89 -1.81
CA THR A 131 9.79 9.39 -0.53
C THR A 131 10.50 8.31 0.28
N LEU A 132 9.88 7.14 0.43
CA LEU A 132 10.51 6.03 1.17
C LEU A 132 11.71 5.44 0.43
N ASP A 133 11.65 5.33 -0.90
CA ASP A 133 12.78 4.84 -1.71
C ASP A 133 13.99 5.80 -1.62
N MET A 134 13.76 7.11 -1.59
CA MET A 134 14.82 8.11 -1.40
C MET A 134 15.43 8.03 -0.01
N LEU A 135 14.61 7.86 1.04
CA LEU A 135 15.11 7.69 2.40
C LEU A 135 15.92 6.41 2.56
N GLU A 136 15.45 5.31 1.97
CA GLU A 136 16.15 4.03 1.99
C GLU A 136 17.50 4.10 1.27
N ALA A 137 17.63 4.94 0.23
CA ALA A 137 18.88 5.14 -0.48
C ALA A 137 19.84 6.13 0.19
N ALA A 138 19.32 7.06 1.01
CA ALA A 138 20.10 8.15 1.59
C ALA A 138 20.61 7.87 3.01
N CYS A 139 19.96 6.98 3.76
CA CYS A 139 20.24 6.72 5.17
C CYS A 139 20.71 5.27 5.38
N ASP A 140 21.42 5.03 6.48
CA ASP A 140 21.76 3.67 6.92
C ASP A 140 20.48 2.90 7.33
N PRO A 141 20.48 1.55 7.30
CA PRO A 141 19.28 0.75 7.56
C PRO A 141 18.59 1.04 8.91
N GLU A 142 19.35 1.33 9.96
CA GLU A 142 18.79 1.66 11.28
C GLU A 142 18.14 3.05 11.31
N GLU A 143 18.77 4.04 10.68
CA GLU A 143 18.21 5.39 10.54
C GLU A 143 16.96 5.38 9.66
N PHE A 144 16.95 4.59 8.59
CA PHE A 144 15.75 4.37 7.78
C PHE A 144 14.60 3.77 8.61
N LYS A 145 14.89 2.78 9.47
CA LYS A 145 13.85 2.15 10.32
C LYS A 145 13.22 3.16 11.28
N GLU A 146 14.01 4.09 11.83
CA GLU A 146 13.52 5.13 12.73
C GLU A 146 12.71 6.19 11.99
N THR A 147 13.28 6.78 10.94
CA THR A 147 12.63 7.83 10.13
C THR A 147 11.35 7.32 9.46
N ALA A 148 11.33 6.08 8.95
CA ALA A 148 10.13 5.49 8.37
C ALA A 148 9.00 5.32 9.40
N LYS A 149 9.32 5.04 10.68
CA LYS A 149 8.32 4.99 11.76
C LYS A 149 7.74 6.36 12.05
N GLU A 150 8.58 7.40 12.13
CA GLU A 150 8.13 8.77 12.38
C GLU A 150 7.23 9.27 11.24
N LEU A 151 7.67 9.09 9.99
CA LEU A 151 6.87 9.45 8.81
C LEU A 151 5.57 8.64 8.71
N SER A 152 5.55 7.41 9.23
CA SER A 152 4.34 6.60 9.29
C SER A 152 3.23 7.26 10.11
N MET A 153 3.57 8.15 11.06
CA MET A 153 2.60 8.84 11.91
C MET A 153 1.90 10.00 11.17
N GLN A 154 2.50 10.50 10.10
CA GLN A 154 2.01 11.68 9.38
C GLN A 154 0.91 11.36 8.35
N SER A 155 0.83 10.13 7.84
CA SER A 155 -0.20 9.76 6.87
C SER A 155 -0.54 8.27 6.91
N THR A 156 -1.83 7.95 6.85
CA THR A 156 -2.35 6.56 6.83
C THR A 156 -1.76 5.72 5.70
N TYR A 157 -1.67 6.26 4.49
CA TYR A 157 -1.12 5.54 3.35
C TYR A 157 0.41 5.42 3.44
N LEU A 158 1.11 6.48 3.87
CA LEU A 158 2.56 6.42 4.06
C LEU A 158 2.91 5.36 5.12
N SER A 159 2.12 5.27 6.19
CA SER A 159 2.23 4.22 7.20
C SER A 159 2.13 2.82 6.63
N THR A 160 1.14 2.60 5.75
CA THR A 160 0.93 1.30 5.10
C THR A 160 2.15 0.91 4.24
N VAL A 161 2.68 1.85 3.46
CA VAL A 161 3.85 1.60 2.60
C VAL A 161 5.12 1.41 3.43
N ALA A 162 5.34 2.25 4.45
CA ALA A 162 6.49 2.17 5.34
C ALA A 162 6.54 0.82 6.07
N ARG A 163 5.43 0.37 6.66
CA ARG A 163 5.32 -0.96 7.30
C ARG A 163 5.63 -2.08 6.31
N GLY A 164 5.18 -1.95 5.06
CA GLY A 164 5.50 -2.90 3.99
C GLY A 164 7.01 -3.00 3.71
N LYS A 165 7.70 -1.87 3.63
CA LYS A 165 9.17 -1.80 3.45
C LYS A 165 9.93 -2.39 4.63
N LEU A 166 9.58 -2.01 5.86
CA LEU A 166 10.20 -2.55 7.08
C LEU A 166 10.06 -4.07 7.17
N ARG A 167 8.90 -4.62 6.76
CA ARG A 167 8.70 -6.07 6.70
C ARG A 167 9.59 -6.73 5.64
N GLN A 168 9.80 -6.09 4.49
CA GLN A 168 10.68 -6.62 3.44
C GLN A 168 12.14 -6.66 3.89
N GLN A 169 12.61 -5.62 4.59
CA GLN A 169 13.97 -5.58 5.14
C GLN A 169 14.22 -6.71 6.14
N LYS A 170 13.29 -6.94 7.08
CA LYS A 170 13.37 -8.08 8.01
C LYS A 170 13.50 -9.42 7.31
N ILE A 171 12.67 -9.64 6.27
CA ILE A 171 12.74 -10.88 5.48
C ILE A 171 14.11 -10.99 4.80
N GLN A 172 14.66 -9.90 4.24
CA GLN A 172 15.98 -9.92 3.60
C GLN A 172 17.12 -10.23 4.58
N GLU A 173 17.09 -9.64 5.78
CA GLU A 173 18.05 -9.90 6.86
C GLU A 173 18.03 -11.39 7.28
N GLU A 174 16.83 -11.95 7.51
CA GLU A 174 16.65 -13.37 7.87
C GLU A 174 17.18 -14.32 6.78
N GLN A 175 16.98 -14.00 5.49
CA GLN A 175 17.50 -14.80 4.39
C GLN A 175 19.02 -14.74 4.29
N HIS A 176 19.65 -13.58 4.57
CA HIS A 176 21.10 -13.42 4.56
C HIS A 176 21.78 -14.20 5.70
N GLU A 177 21.21 -14.17 6.91
CA GLU A 177 21.73 -14.88 8.08
C GLU A 177 21.66 -16.41 7.92
N SER A 178 20.65 -16.92 7.21
CA SER A 178 20.46 -18.36 6.97
C SER A 178 21.37 -18.96 5.88
N ALA A 179 22.16 -18.14 5.18
CA ALA A 179 23.03 -18.62 4.11
C ALA A 179 24.27 -19.32 4.69
N PRO A 180 24.55 -20.59 4.31
CA PRO A 180 25.72 -21.32 4.81
C PRO A 180 27.01 -20.59 4.40
N PRO A 181 28.05 -20.56 5.27
CA PRO A 181 29.30 -19.90 4.96
C PRO A 181 29.91 -20.53 3.71
N LYS A 182 30.05 -19.73 2.65
CA LYS A 182 30.74 -20.13 1.41
C LYS A 182 32.24 -20.14 1.64
N ASN A 183 32.75 -21.08 2.44
CA ASN A 183 34.18 -21.39 2.53
C ASN A 183 34.39 -22.79 3.11
N LEU A 184 34.31 -23.80 2.24
CA LEU A 184 35.03 -25.07 2.39
C LEU A 184 35.36 -25.60 1.00
N ILE A 185 36.39 -25.02 0.36
CA ILE A 185 37.21 -25.79 -0.58
C ILE A 185 38.44 -26.20 0.21
N THR A 186 38.40 -27.46 0.62
CA THR A 186 39.49 -28.20 1.26
C THR A 186 40.46 -28.62 0.17
N LEU A 187 41.73 -28.22 0.34
CA LEU A 187 42.99 -28.74 -0.22
C LEU A 187 43.03 -29.21 -1.68
#